data_AF-A0A4Q4NLS6-F1
#
_entry.id   AF-A0A4Q4NLS6-F1
#
_cell.length_a   1.000
_cell.length_b   1.000
_cell.length_c   1.000
_cell.angle_alpha   90.00
_cell.angle_beta   90.00
_cell.angle_gamma   90.00
#
_symmetry.space_group_name_H-M   'P 1'
#
loop_
_entity.id
_entity.type
_entity.pdbx_description
1 polymer ?
#
loop_
_entity_poly.entity_id
_entity_poly.type
_entity_poly.pdbx_seq_one_letter_code
_entity_poly.pdbx_strand_id
1 'polypeptide(L)'
;MWRVEAPKHANAHDYFMHEILAFAALHKAYQQPSDQRQPYYACGIHHQDLAIRGVRERLHNVTNEEAPAIVATSTLLTLSVFASTGFEAQSAPTTAAVDGIDSIMNAFHLMQGMGHVLALAQAAVRESFVGPMLRDPTEPTASQPMLQELKDHLPALTAFIGNKTDLPEAERKLYLTTMAYFEPALQISLPPRVDNRELRFLFFWPLHLDPEFMESLRQRRSGAIAILMHFAVVLLAAEPRYWFMEDWGHRVMKACQKVMDQSWIPAVQWPLSFLDQVPTWDLFANLTRQGQSSGPLTDTSSTLRQPTVIPQQEPTPMGSSASHGEAPQPFSLQLQGTKYAVQMGSAVDEQVPDED
;
A
#
# COMPACT_ATOMS: atom_id res chain seq x y z
N MET A 1 8.66 -8.68 15.57
CA MET A 1 7.29 -9.16 15.37
C MET A 1 7.24 -10.31 14.36
N TRP A 2 7.38 -10.04 13.05
CA TRP A 2 7.21 -11.07 11.99
C TRP A 2 8.11 -12.31 12.12
N ARG A 3 9.34 -12.16 12.62
CA ARG A 3 10.29 -13.27 12.74
C ARG A 3 9.94 -14.30 13.82
N VAL A 4 9.23 -13.90 14.88
CA VAL A 4 9.07 -14.73 16.10
C VAL A 4 7.61 -14.85 16.52
N GLU A 5 6.90 -13.73 16.67
CA GLU A 5 5.55 -13.73 17.21
C GLU A 5 4.53 -14.20 16.17
N ALA A 6 4.65 -13.76 14.92
CA ALA A 6 3.73 -14.18 13.85
C ALA A 6 3.69 -15.72 13.67
N PRO A 7 4.82 -16.45 13.56
CA PRO A 7 4.79 -17.91 13.48
C PRO A 7 4.17 -18.61 14.70
N LYS A 8 4.37 -18.07 15.92
CA LYS A 8 3.75 -18.62 17.13
C LYS A 8 2.22 -18.52 17.07
N HIS A 9 1.71 -17.34 16.69
CA HIS A 9 0.28 -17.13 16.53
C HIS A 9 -0.29 -17.93 15.36
N ALA A 10 0.46 -18.11 14.28
CA ALA A 10 0.04 -18.92 13.14
C ALA A 10 -0.20 -20.39 13.51
N ASN A 11 0.50 -20.92 14.53
CA ASN A 11 0.26 -22.28 15.02
C ASN A 11 -1.14 -22.47 15.64
N ALA A 12 -1.81 -21.39 16.05
CA ALA A 12 -3.18 -21.42 16.58
C ALA A 12 -4.23 -21.01 15.54
N HIS A 13 -3.81 -20.54 14.35
CA HIS A 13 -4.67 -19.96 13.34
C HIS A 13 -4.28 -20.47 11.96
N ASP A 14 -4.95 -21.52 11.49
CA ASP A 14 -4.64 -22.19 10.22
C ASP A 14 -4.63 -21.22 9.02
N TYR A 15 -5.58 -20.28 8.97
CA TYR A 15 -5.63 -19.26 7.92
C TYR A 15 -4.37 -18.38 7.91
N PHE A 16 -3.82 -18.07 9.07
CA PHE A 16 -2.62 -17.24 9.18
C PHE A 16 -1.37 -18.03 8.80
N MET A 17 -1.31 -19.31 9.19
CA MET A 17 -0.25 -20.21 8.74
C MET A 17 -0.25 -20.36 7.23
N HIS A 18 -1.41 -20.57 6.63
CA HIS A 18 -1.55 -20.65 5.18
C HIS A 18 -1.06 -19.37 4.50
N GLU A 19 -1.41 -18.19 5.01
CA GLU A 19 -0.94 -16.95 4.38
C GLU A 19 0.58 -16.74 4.52
N ILE A 20 1.19 -17.12 5.65
CA ILE A 20 2.65 -17.12 5.80
C ILE A 20 3.30 -18.03 4.76
N LEU A 21 2.75 -19.23 4.55
CA LEU A 21 3.24 -20.19 3.55
C LEU A 21 3.01 -19.68 2.12
N ALA A 22 1.88 -19.02 1.86
CA ALA A 22 1.57 -18.40 0.58
C ALA A 22 2.62 -17.35 0.22
N PHE A 23 2.85 -16.39 1.12
CA PHE A 23 3.83 -15.32 0.92
C PHE A 23 5.25 -15.88 0.75
N ALA A 24 5.62 -16.90 1.55
CA ALA A 24 6.92 -17.57 1.44
C ALA A 24 7.09 -18.30 0.08
N ALA A 25 6.05 -18.99 -0.40
CA ALA A 25 6.08 -19.68 -1.68
C ALA A 25 6.15 -18.69 -2.86
N LEU A 26 5.43 -17.56 -2.80
CA LEU A 26 5.51 -16.50 -3.80
C LEU A 26 6.89 -15.84 -3.83
N HIS A 27 7.48 -15.55 -2.67
CA HIS A 27 8.85 -15.04 -2.61
C HIS A 27 9.85 -16.06 -3.18
N LYS A 28 9.67 -17.35 -2.89
CA LYS A 28 10.50 -18.41 -3.47
C LYS A 28 10.37 -18.48 -4.99
N ALA A 29 9.15 -18.29 -5.53
CA ALA A 29 8.90 -18.20 -6.96
C ALA A 29 9.66 -17.02 -7.59
N TYR A 30 9.61 -15.84 -6.95
CA TYR A 30 10.35 -14.65 -7.40
C TYR A 30 11.86 -14.90 -7.51
N GLN A 31 12.45 -15.63 -6.55
CA GLN A 31 13.87 -15.96 -6.53
C GLN A 31 14.30 -17.01 -7.58
N GLN A 32 13.36 -17.75 -8.17
CA GLN A 32 13.70 -18.75 -9.17
C GLN A 32 13.89 -18.15 -10.57
N PRO A 33 14.69 -18.82 -11.43
CA PRO A 33 14.64 -18.61 -12.88
C PRO A 33 13.22 -18.81 -13.43
N SER A 34 12.89 -18.13 -14.55
CA SER A 34 11.53 -18.06 -15.10
C SER A 34 10.88 -19.43 -15.37
N ASP A 35 11.67 -20.42 -15.81
CA ASP A 35 11.25 -21.81 -16.07
C ASP A 35 10.90 -22.62 -14.82
N GLN A 36 11.33 -22.16 -13.63
CA GLN A 36 11.18 -22.88 -12.36
C GLN A 36 10.23 -22.19 -11.36
N ARG A 37 9.65 -21.04 -11.73
CA ARG A 37 8.77 -20.27 -10.84
C ARG A 37 7.39 -20.91 -10.64
N GLN A 38 6.85 -21.54 -11.68
CA GLN A 38 5.45 -21.97 -11.74
C GLN A 38 5.00 -22.89 -10.60
N PRO A 39 5.77 -23.92 -10.17
CA PRO A 39 5.36 -24.78 -9.07
C PRO A 39 5.24 -24.04 -7.74
N TYR A 40 6.14 -23.09 -7.48
CA TYR A 40 6.13 -22.28 -6.26
C TYR A 40 5.00 -21.25 -6.29
N TYR A 41 4.76 -20.63 -7.44
CA TYR A 41 3.61 -19.75 -7.63
C TYR A 41 2.29 -20.50 -7.38
N ALA A 42 2.10 -21.68 -7.99
CA ALA A 42 0.91 -22.49 -7.77
C ALA A 42 0.72 -22.91 -6.30
N CYS A 43 1.80 -23.24 -5.60
CA CYS A 43 1.80 -23.50 -4.17
C CYS A 43 1.38 -22.25 -3.37
N GLY A 44 1.89 -21.07 -3.75
CA GLY A 44 1.51 -19.78 -3.18
C GLY A 44 0.01 -19.51 -3.31
N ILE A 45 -0.53 -19.61 -4.53
CA ILE A 45 -1.95 -19.43 -4.81
C ILE A 45 -2.81 -20.43 -4.01
N HIS A 46 -2.41 -21.71 -3.97
CA HIS A 46 -3.13 -22.73 -3.23
C HIS A 46 -3.27 -22.38 -1.74
N HIS A 47 -2.18 -21.96 -1.10
CA HIS A 47 -2.22 -21.55 0.30
C HIS A 47 -2.97 -20.23 0.51
N GLN A 48 -2.86 -19.29 -0.42
CA GLN A 48 -3.62 -18.03 -0.38
C GLN A 48 -5.13 -18.29 -0.40
N ASP A 49 -5.61 -19.21 -1.26
CA ASP A 49 -7.01 -19.61 -1.33
C ASP A 49 -7.51 -20.19 0.01
N LEU A 50 -6.70 -21.01 0.68
CA LEU A 50 -7.03 -21.58 1.99
C LEU A 50 -7.08 -20.50 3.07
N ALA A 51 -6.13 -19.56 3.05
CA ALA A 51 -6.13 -18.42 3.96
C ALA A 51 -7.38 -17.54 3.81
N ILE A 52 -7.74 -17.20 2.57
CA ILE A 52 -8.95 -16.40 2.26
C ILE A 52 -10.21 -17.10 2.77
N ARG A 53 -10.35 -18.41 2.54
CA ARG A 53 -11.51 -19.20 3.03
C ARG A 53 -11.59 -19.15 4.54
N GLY A 54 -10.49 -19.44 5.23
CA GLY A 54 -10.44 -19.44 6.69
C GLY A 54 -10.71 -18.07 7.30
N VAL A 55 -10.22 -16.97 6.70
CA VAL A 55 -10.56 -15.61 7.14
C VAL A 55 -12.05 -15.33 6.93
N ARG A 56 -12.62 -15.66 5.77
CA ARG A 56 -14.04 -15.43 5.47
C ARG A 56 -14.98 -16.10 6.47
N GLU A 57 -14.67 -17.32 6.89
CA GLU A 57 -15.44 -18.04 7.93
C GLU A 57 -15.47 -17.29 9.27
N ARG A 58 -14.44 -16.49 9.57
CA ARG A 58 -14.31 -15.72 10.82
C ARG A 58 -14.86 -14.30 10.74
N LEU A 59 -15.01 -13.73 9.53
CA LEU A 59 -15.45 -12.34 9.35
C LEU A 59 -16.85 -12.05 9.88
N HIS A 60 -17.73 -13.06 9.97
CA HIS A 60 -19.09 -12.88 10.50
C HIS A 60 -19.14 -12.63 12.02
N ASN A 61 -18.11 -13.04 12.76
CA ASN A 61 -18.06 -12.91 14.22
C ASN A 61 -16.62 -12.68 14.69
N VAL A 62 -16.04 -11.54 14.31
CA VAL A 62 -14.66 -11.18 14.68
C VAL A 62 -14.59 -10.91 16.18
N THR A 63 -13.89 -11.78 16.92
CA THR A 63 -13.58 -11.56 18.33
C THR A 63 -12.33 -10.71 18.51
N ASN A 64 -12.18 -10.05 19.68
CA ASN A 64 -10.97 -9.29 20.01
C ASN A 64 -9.70 -10.16 20.05
N GLU A 65 -9.83 -11.46 20.30
CA GLU A 65 -8.72 -12.40 20.36
C GLU A 65 -8.24 -12.81 18.95
N GLU A 66 -9.17 -12.99 18.01
CA GLU A 66 -8.86 -13.37 16.62
C GLU A 66 -8.45 -12.17 15.75
N ALA A 67 -8.94 -10.97 16.09
CA ALA A 67 -8.71 -9.76 15.29
C ALA A 67 -7.22 -9.48 14.98
N PRO A 68 -6.27 -9.59 15.93
CA PRO A 68 -4.85 -9.47 15.62
C PRO A 68 -4.37 -10.41 14.51
N ALA A 69 -4.74 -11.68 14.58
CA ALA A 69 -4.34 -12.67 13.58
C ALA A 69 -5.02 -12.42 12.23
N ILE A 70 -6.29 -11.99 12.22
CA ILE A 70 -6.99 -11.59 10.99
C ILE A 70 -6.30 -10.38 10.35
N VAL A 71 -5.96 -9.34 11.12
CA VAL A 71 -5.26 -8.15 10.59
C VAL A 71 -3.87 -8.52 10.06
N ALA A 72 -3.11 -9.37 10.77
CA ALA A 72 -1.81 -9.84 10.29
C ALA A 72 -1.95 -10.65 8.99
N THR A 73 -2.95 -11.53 8.91
CA THR A 73 -3.25 -12.32 7.71
C THR A 73 -3.64 -11.41 6.55
N SER A 74 -4.57 -10.48 6.74
CA SER A 74 -5.00 -9.53 5.70
C SER A 74 -3.87 -8.63 5.20
N THR A 75 -2.93 -8.27 6.09
CA THR A 75 -1.73 -7.53 5.68
C THR A 75 -0.89 -8.38 4.72
N LEU A 76 -0.52 -9.61 5.12
CA LEU A 76 0.26 -10.50 4.27
C LEU A 76 -0.47 -10.84 2.97
N LEU A 77 -1.78 -11.08 3.04
CA LEU A 77 -2.64 -11.33 1.89
C LEU A 77 -2.56 -10.19 0.88
N THR A 78 -2.55 -8.94 1.35
CA THR A 78 -2.38 -7.77 0.48
C THR A 78 -1.03 -7.80 -0.22
N LEU A 79 0.06 -8.10 0.49
CA LEU A 79 1.40 -8.22 -0.10
C LEU A 79 1.48 -9.39 -1.09
N SER A 80 0.86 -10.52 -0.77
CA SER A 80 0.78 -11.69 -1.64
C SER A 80 -0.01 -11.40 -2.91
N VAL A 81 -1.09 -10.61 -2.84
CA VAL A 81 -1.85 -10.15 -4.02
C VAL A 81 -1.01 -9.24 -4.92
N PHE A 82 -0.21 -8.34 -4.34
CA PHE A 82 0.76 -7.57 -5.12
C PHE A 82 1.74 -8.50 -5.86
N ALA A 83 2.31 -9.49 -5.16
CA ALA A 83 3.24 -10.44 -5.76
C ALA A 83 2.60 -11.30 -6.86
N SER A 84 1.44 -11.92 -6.59
CA SER A 84 0.79 -12.85 -7.52
C SER A 84 0.30 -12.16 -8.79
N THR A 85 -0.34 -11.00 -8.65
CA THR A 85 -0.82 -10.23 -9.81
C THR A 85 0.34 -9.72 -10.67
N GLY A 86 1.46 -9.32 -10.04
CA GLY A 86 2.68 -8.96 -10.77
C GLY A 86 3.22 -10.14 -11.58
N PHE A 87 3.24 -11.33 -10.97
CA PHE A 87 3.65 -12.56 -11.66
C PHE A 87 2.75 -12.92 -12.84
N GLU A 88 1.43 -12.81 -12.69
CA GLU A 88 0.45 -13.06 -13.75
C GLU A 88 0.63 -12.10 -14.93
N ALA A 89 0.84 -10.80 -14.64
CA ALA A 89 1.08 -9.79 -15.65
C ALA A 89 2.34 -10.06 -16.49
N GLN A 90 3.40 -10.60 -15.88
CA GLN A 90 4.63 -10.98 -16.58
C GLN A 90 4.46 -12.26 -17.42
N SER A 91 3.63 -13.20 -16.96
CA SER A 91 3.50 -14.54 -17.56
C SER A 91 2.52 -14.59 -18.73
N ALA A 92 1.57 -13.65 -18.83
CA ALA A 92 0.53 -13.63 -19.86
C ALA A 92 0.56 -12.33 -20.72
N PRO A 93 1.61 -12.07 -21.52
CA PRO A 93 1.71 -10.83 -22.31
C PRO A 93 0.72 -10.72 -23.48
N THR A 94 0.00 -11.79 -23.84
CA THR A 94 -0.77 -11.90 -25.11
C THR A 94 -2.29 -12.00 -24.97
N THR A 95 -2.83 -12.18 -23.77
CA THR A 95 -4.27 -12.18 -23.50
C THR A 95 -4.59 -11.03 -22.56
N ALA A 96 -5.46 -10.10 -22.99
CA ALA A 96 -6.01 -8.96 -22.22
C ALA A 96 -5.24 -8.70 -20.91
N ALA A 97 -4.03 -8.15 -21.03
CA ALA A 97 -3.13 -7.90 -19.90
C ALA A 97 -3.95 -7.32 -18.75
N VAL A 98 -3.91 -7.97 -17.59
CA VAL A 98 -4.72 -7.59 -16.42
C VAL A 98 -4.57 -6.09 -16.23
N ASP A 99 -5.67 -5.37 -16.44
CA ASP A 99 -5.64 -3.91 -16.50
C ASP A 99 -5.07 -3.39 -15.18
N GLY A 100 -4.07 -2.51 -15.27
CA GLY A 100 -3.36 -2.00 -14.09
C GLY A 100 -4.30 -1.28 -13.13
N ILE A 101 -5.31 -0.59 -13.67
CA ILE A 101 -6.31 0.14 -12.86
C ILE A 101 -7.22 -0.85 -12.15
N ASP A 102 -7.76 -1.86 -12.84
CA ASP A 102 -8.60 -2.88 -12.18
C ASP A 102 -7.81 -3.66 -11.12
N SER A 103 -6.54 -3.98 -11.39
CA SER A 103 -5.65 -4.67 -10.45
C SER A 103 -5.45 -3.88 -9.16
N ILE A 104 -5.16 -2.57 -9.26
CA ILE A 104 -4.91 -1.75 -8.08
C ILE A 104 -6.21 -1.46 -7.32
N MET A 105 -7.34 -1.35 -8.02
CA MET A 105 -8.66 -1.24 -7.38
C MET A 105 -9.00 -2.48 -6.55
N ASN A 106 -8.69 -3.68 -7.03
CA ASN A 106 -8.86 -4.91 -6.25
C ASN A 106 -8.02 -4.90 -4.97
N ALA A 107 -6.77 -4.40 -5.05
CA ALA A 107 -5.94 -4.21 -3.87
C ALA A 107 -6.53 -3.18 -2.89
N PHE A 108 -7.12 -2.08 -3.39
CA PHE A 108 -7.80 -1.09 -2.55
C PHE A 108 -8.99 -1.69 -1.80
N HIS A 109 -9.83 -2.50 -2.47
CA HIS A 109 -10.94 -3.18 -1.79
C HIS A 109 -10.48 -4.13 -0.68
N LEU A 110 -9.38 -4.86 -0.91
CA LEU A 110 -8.79 -5.72 0.11
C LEU A 110 -8.29 -4.90 1.32
N MET A 111 -7.59 -3.79 1.07
CA MET A 111 -7.13 -2.89 2.13
C MET A 111 -8.31 -2.28 2.90
N GLN A 112 -9.37 -1.83 2.20
CA GLN A 112 -10.59 -1.32 2.84
C GLN A 112 -11.23 -2.39 3.73
N GLY A 113 -11.32 -3.65 3.28
CA GLY A 113 -11.82 -4.76 4.10
C GLY A 113 -11.02 -4.95 5.40
N MET A 114 -9.69 -4.91 5.30
CA MET A 114 -8.79 -4.94 6.46
C MET A 114 -9.01 -3.73 7.39
N GLY A 115 -9.20 -2.54 6.83
CA GLY A 115 -9.48 -1.31 7.58
C GLY A 115 -10.73 -1.41 8.45
N HIS A 116 -11.80 -2.04 7.95
CA HIS A 116 -13.02 -2.28 8.72
C HIS A 116 -12.77 -3.21 9.91
N VAL A 117 -12.01 -4.30 9.72
CA VAL A 117 -11.64 -5.21 10.82
C VAL A 117 -10.80 -4.48 11.87
N LEU A 118 -9.82 -3.68 11.45
CA LEU A 118 -8.98 -2.88 12.34
C LEU A 118 -9.81 -1.86 13.14
N ALA A 119 -10.81 -1.23 12.51
CA ALA A 119 -11.69 -0.27 13.18
C ALA A 119 -12.56 -0.93 14.27
N LEU A 120 -13.06 -2.14 14.03
CA LEU A 120 -13.90 -2.88 14.99
C LEU A 120 -13.13 -3.33 16.24
N ALA A 121 -11.84 -3.66 16.10
CA ALA A 121 -11.01 -4.23 17.16
C ALA A 121 -9.76 -3.40 17.48
N GLN A 122 -9.82 -2.08 17.29
CA GLN A 122 -8.66 -1.19 17.30
C GLN A 122 -7.78 -1.34 18.56
N ALA A 123 -8.40 -1.34 19.74
CA ALA A 123 -7.68 -1.46 21.01
C ALA A 123 -6.98 -2.82 21.13
N ALA A 124 -7.70 -3.91 20.85
CA ALA A 124 -7.17 -5.28 20.91
C ALA A 124 -5.99 -5.46 19.94
N VAL A 125 -6.11 -4.96 18.70
CA VAL A 125 -5.03 -5.05 17.71
C VAL A 125 -3.81 -4.22 18.14
N ARG A 126 -4.01 -3.01 18.68
CA ARG A 126 -2.91 -2.14 19.15
C ARG A 126 -2.12 -2.71 20.33
N GLU A 127 -2.78 -3.50 21.17
CA GLU A 127 -2.18 -4.13 22.36
C GLU A 127 -1.64 -5.54 22.08
N SER A 128 -1.92 -6.09 20.90
CA SER A 128 -1.48 -7.41 20.47
C SER A 128 -0.06 -7.47 19.90
N PHE A 129 0.35 -8.67 19.46
CA PHE A 129 1.59 -8.88 18.72
C PHE A 129 1.72 -8.03 17.44
N VAL A 130 0.60 -7.61 16.83
CA VAL A 130 0.58 -6.74 15.64
C VAL A 130 0.82 -5.26 15.99
N GLY A 131 0.61 -4.88 17.25
CA GLY A 131 0.75 -3.51 17.75
C GLY A 131 1.99 -2.76 17.29
N PRO A 132 3.20 -3.37 17.24
CA PRO A 132 4.40 -2.72 16.71
C PRO A 132 4.30 -2.23 15.26
N MET A 133 3.46 -2.83 14.40
CA MET A 133 3.22 -2.32 13.03
C MET A 133 2.45 -1.01 13.00
N LEU A 134 1.72 -0.70 14.06
CA LEU A 134 0.86 0.48 14.17
C LEU A 134 1.52 1.62 14.96
N ARG A 135 2.77 1.41 15.40
CA ARG A 135 3.53 2.35 16.22
C ARG A 135 4.73 2.84 15.44
N ASP A 136 5.11 4.09 15.68
CA ASP A 136 6.29 4.65 15.04
C ASP A 136 7.55 4.05 15.68
N PRO A 137 8.52 3.60 14.87
CA PRO A 137 9.82 3.20 15.38
C PRO A 137 10.50 4.32 16.18
N THR A 138 11.41 3.94 17.07
CA THR A 138 12.18 4.90 17.88
C THR A 138 13.39 5.47 17.14
N GLU A 139 13.87 4.76 16.12
CA GLU A 139 15.10 5.08 15.40
C GLU A 139 14.83 5.89 14.11
N PRO A 140 15.69 6.85 13.75
CA PRO A 140 15.59 7.54 12.46
C PRO A 140 15.77 6.56 11.28
N THR A 141 14.98 6.77 10.23
CA THR A 141 15.05 6.01 8.98
C THR A 141 15.59 6.87 7.85
N ALA A 142 16.11 6.21 6.81
CA ALA A 142 16.64 6.90 5.63
C ALA A 142 15.59 7.83 5.01
N SER A 143 16.04 8.96 4.47
CA SER A 143 15.16 9.89 3.77
C SER A 143 14.52 9.23 2.55
N GLN A 144 13.23 9.48 2.36
CA GLN A 144 12.46 9.03 1.21
C GLN A 144 11.86 10.28 0.53
N PRO A 145 12.55 10.85 -0.48
CA PRO A 145 12.20 12.16 -1.03
C PRO A 145 10.86 12.16 -1.77
N MET A 146 10.41 11.01 -2.28
CA MET A 146 9.21 10.94 -3.12
C MET A 146 7.94 11.40 -2.42
N LEU A 147 7.75 11.08 -1.14
CA LEU A 147 6.56 11.53 -0.41
C LEU A 147 6.56 13.05 -0.21
N GLN A 148 7.75 13.67 -0.10
CA GLN A 148 7.87 15.12 -0.03
C GLN A 148 7.56 15.76 -1.39
N GLU A 149 8.08 15.20 -2.48
CA GLU A 149 7.74 15.67 -3.83
C GLU A 149 6.23 15.56 -4.10
N LEU A 150 5.62 14.42 -3.77
CA LEU A 150 4.17 14.27 -3.87
C LEU A 150 3.45 15.39 -3.13
N LYS A 151 3.83 15.65 -1.87
CA LYS A 151 3.24 16.71 -1.04
C LYS A 151 3.35 18.08 -1.73
N ASP A 152 4.50 18.40 -2.29
CA ASP A 152 4.76 19.68 -2.93
C ASP A 152 3.96 19.87 -4.24
N HIS A 153 3.57 18.77 -4.90
CA HIS A 153 2.74 18.78 -6.12
C HIS A 153 1.22 18.76 -5.87
N LEU A 154 0.74 18.40 -4.68
CA LEU A 154 -0.71 18.37 -4.36
C LEU A 154 -1.44 19.71 -4.55
N PRO A 155 -0.86 20.89 -4.21
CA PRO A 155 -1.54 22.17 -4.41
C PRO A 155 -1.84 22.46 -5.88
N ALA A 156 -0.95 22.07 -6.80
CA ALA A 156 -1.13 22.27 -8.22
C ALA A 156 -2.30 21.44 -8.76
N LEU A 157 -2.39 20.16 -8.37
CA LEU A 157 -3.52 19.31 -8.74
C LEU A 157 -4.85 19.81 -8.13
N THR A 158 -4.83 20.23 -6.86
CA THR A 158 -6.00 20.82 -6.18
C THR A 158 -6.49 22.06 -6.93
N ALA A 159 -5.59 22.97 -7.29
CA ALA A 159 -5.92 24.19 -8.01
C ALA A 159 -6.46 23.89 -9.42
N PHE A 160 -5.88 22.91 -10.12
CA PHE A 160 -6.37 22.48 -11.43
C PHE A 160 -7.81 21.96 -11.34
N ILE A 161 -8.10 21.04 -10.42
CA ILE A 161 -9.44 20.50 -10.21
C ILE A 161 -10.42 21.61 -9.79
N GLY A 162 -10.01 22.53 -8.91
CA GLY A 162 -10.83 23.64 -8.47
C GLY A 162 -11.22 24.61 -9.59
N ASN A 163 -10.32 24.85 -10.55
CA ASN A 163 -10.51 25.84 -11.61
C ASN A 163 -11.05 25.24 -12.93
N LYS A 164 -11.14 23.92 -13.05
CA LYS A 164 -11.61 23.25 -14.27
C LYS A 164 -13.10 23.54 -14.52
N THR A 165 -13.42 24.30 -15.56
CA THR A 165 -14.78 24.84 -15.82
C THR A 165 -15.78 23.82 -16.34
N ASP A 166 -15.30 22.80 -17.06
CA ASP A 166 -16.09 21.71 -17.66
C ASP A 166 -16.36 20.55 -16.71
N LEU A 167 -15.93 20.64 -15.45
CA LEU A 167 -16.12 19.60 -14.42
C LEU A 167 -17.44 19.83 -13.64
N PRO A 168 -18.36 18.85 -13.58
CA PRO A 168 -19.55 18.95 -12.74
C PRO A 168 -19.21 19.18 -11.27
N GLU A 169 -20.01 19.99 -10.58
CA GLU A 169 -19.71 20.39 -9.19
C GLU A 169 -19.67 19.21 -8.21
N ALA A 170 -20.52 18.19 -8.43
CA ALA A 170 -20.50 16.97 -7.63
C ALA A 170 -19.17 16.21 -7.78
N GLU A 171 -18.67 16.03 -9.01
CA GLU A 171 -17.38 15.39 -9.27
C GLU A 171 -16.22 16.22 -8.72
N ARG A 172 -16.26 17.55 -8.89
CA ARG A 172 -15.27 18.47 -8.33
C ARG A 172 -15.16 18.29 -6.82
N LYS A 173 -16.30 18.30 -6.11
CA LYS A 173 -16.35 18.10 -4.67
C LYS A 173 -15.78 16.73 -4.28
N LEU A 174 -16.21 15.66 -4.95
CA LEU A 174 -15.73 14.29 -4.71
C LEU A 174 -14.20 14.19 -4.84
N TYR A 175 -13.63 14.73 -5.92
CA TYR A 175 -12.18 14.69 -6.18
C TYR A 175 -11.40 15.54 -5.17
N LEU A 176 -11.86 16.75 -4.84
CA LEU A 176 -11.21 17.60 -3.84
C LEU A 176 -11.26 16.97 -2.43
N THR A 177 -12.38 16.35 -2.05
CA THR A 177 -12.50 15.62 -0.78
C THR A 177 -11.58 14.40 -0.76
N THR A 178 -11.49 13.65 -1.86
CA THR A 178 -10.58 12.50 -1.96
C THR A 178 -9.11 12.94 -1.84
N MET A 179 -8.75 14.04 -2.51
CA MET A 179 -7.41 14.61 -2.42
C MET A 179 -7.04 15.09 -1.02
N ALA A 180 -8.00 15.62 -0.27
CA ALA A 180 -7.75 16.08 1.10
C ALA A 180 -7.23 14.96 2.02
N TYR A 181 -7.51 13.69 1.70
CA TYR A 181 -6.98 12.53 2.43
C TYR A 181 -5.50 12.20 2.13
N PHE A 182 -4.88 12.81 1.12
CA PHE A 182 -3.43 12.68 0.96
C PHE A 182 -2.66 13.33 2.11
N GLU A 183 -3.13 14.47 2.64
CA GLU A 183 -2.45 15.17 3.74
C GLU A 183 -2.36 14.30 5.01
N PRO A 184 -3.44 13.70 5.57
CA PRO A 184 -3.32 12.82 6.73
C PRO A 184 -2.49 11.54 6.40
N ALA A 185 -2.58 11.00 5.18
CA ALA A 185 -1.74 9.88 4.77
C ALA A 185 -0.24 10.24 4.76
N LEU A 186 0.11 11.45 4.31
CA LEU A 186 1.46 11.99 4.34
C LEU A 186 1.92 12.29 5.75
N GLN A 187 1.06 12.83 6.63
CA GLN A 187 1.39 13.14 8.02
C GLN A 187 1.82 11.91 8.82
N ILE A 188 1.20 10.75 8.58
CA ILE A 188 1.60 9.52 9.26
C ILE A 188 2.82 8.84 8.61
N SER A 189 3.16 9.20 7.37
CA SER A 189 4.18 8.51 6.58
C SER A 189 5.51 9.27 6.59
N LEU A 190 5.49 10.60 6.46
CA LEU A 190 6.68 11.46 6.39
C LEU A 190 7.59 11.50 7.63
N PRO A 191 7.12 11.28 8.89
CA PRO A 191 7.97 11.49 10.05
C PRO A 191 9.30 10.70 9.97
N PRO A 192 10.42 11.28 10.44
CA PRO A 192 11.76 10.79 10.15
C PRO A 192 12.10 9.42 10.74
N ARG A 193 11.24 8.88 11.61
CA ARG A 193 11.43 7.59 12.27
C ARG A 193 10.54 6.49 11.70
N VAL A 194 9.69 6.81 10.74
CA VAL A 194 8.80 5.83 10.11
C VAL A 194 9.61 5.00 9.12
N ASP A 195 9.63 3.69 9.33
CA ASP A 195 10.14 2.73 8.37
C ASP A 195 9.13 2.49 7.26
N ASN A 196 9.61 2.08 6.08
CA ASN A 196 8.76 1.74 4.94
C ASN A 196 7.70 2.82 4.61
N ARG A 197 8.08 4.12 4.59
CA ARG A 197 7.10 5.22 4.52
C ARG A 197 6.24 5.15 3.27
N GLU A 198 6.80 4.69 2.14
CA GLU A 198 5.99 4.45 0.93
C GLU A 198 4.89 3.42 1.19
N LEU A 199 5.19 2.27 1.81
CA LEU A 199 4.17 1.27 2.14
C LEU A 199 3.11 1.84 3.07
N ARG A 200 3.51 2.63 4.07
CA ARG A 200 2.57 3.24 5.01
C ARG A 200 1.58 4.16 4.30
N PHE A 201 2.08 5.00 3.38
CA PHE A 201 1.23 5.85 2.55
C PHE A 201 0.32 5.01 1.64
N LEU A 202 0.91 4.04 0.93
CA LEU A 202 0.24 3.19 -0.05
C LEU A 202 -0.86 2.32 0.58
N PHE A 203 -0.73 1.95 1.85
CA PHE A 203 -1.72 1.16 2.57
C PHE A 203 -2.76 2.01 3.28
N PHE A 204 -2.40 3.19 3.77
CA PHE A 204 -3.30 4.01 4.58
C PHE A 204 -4.28 4.84 3.74
N TRP A 205 -3.81 5.43 2.64
CA TRP A 205 -4.67 6.26 1.80
C TRP A 205 -5.87 5.48 1.24
N PRO A 206 -5.72 4.23 0.73
CA PRO A 206 -6.83 3.43 0.24
C PRO A 206 -7.92 3.10 1.26
N LEU A 207 -7.59 3.08 2.56
CA LEU A 207 -8.58 2.81 3.63
C LEU A 207 -9.70 3.84 3.69
N HIS A 208 -9.47 5.04 3.15
CA HIS A 208 -10.36 6.19 3.26
C HIS A 208 -11.05 6.56 1.94
N LEU A 209 -10.92 5.72 0.90
CA LEU A 209 -11.52 6.03 -0.40
C LEU A 209 -13.03 5.89 -0.37
N ASP A 210 -13.70 6.90 -0.89
CA ASP A 210 -15.15 6.93 -1.03
C ASP A 210 -15.62 5.93 -2.12
N PRO A 211 -16.74 5.20 -1.92
CA PRO A 211 -17.30 4.32 -2.96
C PRO A 211 -17.58 5.04 -4.28
N GLU A 212 -18.01 6.30 -4.27
CA GLU A 212 -18.24 7.09 -5.49
C GLU A 212 -16.93 7.40 -6.22
N PHE A 213 -15.83 7.58 -5.48
CA PHE A 213 -14.50 7.73 -6.08
C PHE A 213 -14.03 6.41 -6.70
N MET A 214 -14.22 5.28 -6.02
CA MET A 214 -13.93 3.95 -6.57
C MET A 214 -14.74 3.68 -7.84
N GLU A 215 -16.01 4.08 -7.87
CA GLU A 215 -16.85 3.99 -9.06
C GLU A 215 -16.34 4.91 -10.19
N SER A 216 -15.85 6.11 -9.86
CA SER A 216 -15.22 7.02 -10.83
C SER A 216 -13.95 6.42 -11.45
N LEU A 217 -13.14 5.70 -10.67
CA LEU A 217 -12.00 4.92 -11.18
C LEU A 217 -12.46 3.76 -12.07
N ARG A 218 -13.53 3.05 -11.68
CA ARG A 218 -14.13 1.98 -12.50
C ARG A 218 -14.57 2.48 -13.87
N GLN A 219 -15.19 3.66 -13.89
CA GLN A 219 -15.64 4.35 -15.11
C GLN A 219 -14.50 5.06 -15.86
N ARG A 220 -13.25 4.97 -15.39
CA ARG A 220 -12.07 5.62 -15.98
C ARG A 220 -12.24 7.14 -16.14
N ARG A 221 -12.95 7.79 -15.21
CA ARG A 221 -13.12 9.25 -15.22
C ARG A 221 -11.76 9.92 -15.05
N SER A 222 -11.38 10.78 -15.99
CA SER A 222 -10.05 11.39 -16.03
C SER A 222 -9.63 12.12 -14.74
N GLY A 223 -10.58 12.69 -13.98
CA GLY A 223 -10.26 13.28 -12.67
C GLY A 223 -9.85 12.27 -11.60
N ALA A 224 -10.53 11.12 -11.56
CA ALA A 224 -10.14 10.02 -10.67
C ALA A 224 -8.80 9.39 -11.12
N ILE A 225 -8.62 9.22 -12.45
CA ILE A 225 -7.36 8.74 -13.02
C ILE A 225 -6.20 9.70 -12.69
N ALA A 226 -6.41 11.02 -12.74
CA ALA A 226 -5.37 12.00 -12.40
C ALA A 226 -4.91 11.86 -10.94
N ILE A 227 -5.85 11.65 -10.01
CA ILE A 227 -5.53 11.38 -8.59
C ILE A 227 -4.77 10.05 -8.45
N LEU A 228 -5.22 9.00 -9.14
CA LEU A 228 -4.54 7.70 -9.13
C LEU A 228 -3.12 7.77 -9.69
N MET A 229 -2.87 8.61 -10.71
CA MET A 229 -1.52 8.81 -11.23
C MET A 229 -0.58 9.41 -10.19
N HIS A 230 -1.03 10.35 -9.35
CA HIS A 230 -0.21 10.90 -8.27
C HIS A 230 0.10 9.84 -7.20
N PHE A 231 -0.88 8.97 -6.87
CA PHE A 231 -0.64 7.79 -6.04
C PHE A 231 0.37 6.82 -6.69
N ALA A 232 0.27 6.60 -8.00
CA ALA A 232 1.14 5.68 -8.73
C ALA A 232 2.61 6.12 -8.78
N VAL A 233 2.91 7.41 -8.58
CA VAL A 233 4.32 7.85 -8.40
C VAL A 233 4.93 7.24 -7.13
N VAL A 234 4.15 7.11 -6.06
CA VAL A 234 4.62 6.43 -4.83
C VAL A 234 4.79 4.93 -5.07
N LEU A 235 3.92 4.30 -5.88
CA LEU A 235 4.14 2.93 -6.33
C LEU A 235 5.49 2.79 -7.06
N LEU A 236 5.78 3.67 -8.03
CA LEU A 236 7.05 3.68 -8.77
C LEU A 236 8.28 3.80 -7.86
N ALA A 237 8.20 4.62 -6.81
CA ALA A 237 9.29 4.76 -5.83
C ALA A 237 9.44 3.54 -4.91
N ALA A 238 8.36 2.77 -4.70
CA ALA A 238 8.33 1.57 -3.88
C ALA A 238 8.80 0.32 -4.64
N GLU A 239 8.53 0.22 -5.95
CA GLU A 239 8.92 -0.91 -6.81
C GLU A 239 10.36 -1.42 -6.58
N PRO A 240 11.43 -0.58 -6.63
CA PRO A 240 12.80 -1.09 -6.49
C PRO A 240 13.14 -1.55 -5.06
N ARG A 241 12.30 -1.21 -4.07
CA ARG A 241 12.53 -1.53 -2.65
C ARG A 241 11.86 -2.82 -2.22
N TYR A 242 10.74 -3.18 -2.85
CA TYR A 242 9.89 -4.28 -2.41
C TYR A 242 9.65 -5.24 -3.57
N TRP A 243 10.18 -6.45 -3.46
CA TRP A 243 10.10 -7.48 -4.50
C TRP A 243 8.67 -7.77 -4.96
N PHE A 244 7.69 -7.74 -4.05
CA PHE A 244 6.29 -8.01 -4.36
C PHE A 244 5.60 -6.87 -5.12
N MET A 245 6.24 -5.70 -5.21
CA MET A 245 5.74 -4.55 -5.96
C MET A 245 6.33 -4.42 -7.35
N GLU A 246 7.16 -5.36 -7.80
CA GLU A 246 7.78 -5.31 -9.12
C GLU A 246 6.73 -5.04 -10.24
N ASP A 247 7.03 -4.08 -11.12
CA ASP A 247 6.23 -3.65 -12.28
C ASP A 247 4.87 -2.97 -11.96
N TRP A 248 4.50 -2.77 -10.69
CA TRP A 248 3.19 -2.21 -10.34
C TRP A 248 3.01 -0.73 -10.71
N GLY A 249 3.94 0.13 -10.28
CA GLY A 249 3.91 1.56 -10.58
C GLY A 249 3.90 1.84 -12.08
N HIS A 250 4.77 1.18 -12.85
CA HIS A 250 4.82 1.35 -14.30
C HIS A 250 3.55 0.88 -14.98
N ARG A 251 3.06 -0.31 -14.62
CA ARG A 251 1.85 -0.90 -15.22
C ARG A 251 0.61 -0.07 -14.93
N VAL A 252 0.43 0.38 -13.69
CA VAL A 252 -0.68 1.28 -13.31
C VAL A 252 -0.57 2.61 -14.04
N MET A 253 0.60 3.24 -14.01
CA MET A 253 0.80 4.55 -14.64
C MET A 253 0.57 4.51 -16.17
N LYS A 254 1.03 3.44 -16.86
CA LYS A 254 0.74 3.23 -18.29
C LYS A 254 -0.74 2.98 -18.56
N ALA A 255 -1.44 2.23 -17.71
CA ALA A 255 -2.88 2.02 -17.85
C ALA A 255 -3.64 3.35 -17.72
N CYS A 256 -3.29 4.17 -16.72
CA CYS A 256 -3.84 5.52 -16.54
C CYS A 256 -3.60 6.43 -17.75
N GLN A 257 -2.37 6.47 -18.28
CA GLN A 257 -2.02 7.29 -19.44
C GLN A 257 -2.87 6.96 -20.67
N LYS A 258 -3.17 5.68 -20.91
CA LYS A 258 -3.94 5.22 -22.08
C LYS A 258 -5.40 5.69 -22.11
N VAL A 259 -6.02 5.85 -20.93
CA VAL A 259 -7.44 6.16 -20.80
C VAL A 259 -7.70 7.63 -20.47
N MET A 260 -6.64 8.40 -20.20
CA MET A 260 -6.73 9.81 -19.81
C MET A 260 -7.15 10.71 -20.98
N ASP A 261 -8.10 11.60 -20.73
CA ASP A 261 -8.44 12.65 -21.69
C ASP A 261 -7.35 13.73 -21.78
N GLN A 262 -7.13 14.25 -22.99
CA GLN A 262 -6.12 15.29 -23.24
C GLN A 262 -6.31 16.56 -22.40
N SER A 263 -7.56 16.87 -22.01
CA SER A 263 -7.86 18.04 -21.19
C SER A 263 -7.30 17.97 -19.77
N TRP A 264 -6.89 16.78 -19.30
CA TRP A 264 -6.33 16.55 -17.96
C TRP A 264 -4.80 16.44 -17.95
N ILE A 265 -4.15 16.39 -19.11
CA ILE A 265 -2.69 16.30 -19.22
C ILE A 265 -1.95 17.38 -18.42
N PRO A 266 -2.39 18.66 -18.39
CA PRO A 266 -1.72 19.67 -17.56
C PRO A 266 -1.68 19.34 -16.07
N ALA A 267 -2.67 18.61 -15.55
CA ALA A 267 -2.71 18.18 -14.14
C ALA A 267 -1.76 17.02 -13.84
N VAL A 268 -1.35 16.23 -14.85
CA VAL A 268 -0.55 15.01 -14.67
C VAL A 268 0.83 15.07 -15.32
N GLN A 269 1.33 16.26 -15.65
CA GLN A 269 2.68 16.42 -16.20
C GLN A 269 3.77 15.88 -15.25
N TRP A 270 3.63 16.13 -13.94
CA TRP A 270 4.58 15.61 -12.95
C TRP A 270 4.56 14.08 -12.90
N PRO A 271 3.42 13.38 -12.68
CA PRO A 271 3.37 11.92 -12.75
C PRO A 271 3.86 11.32 -14.07
N LEU A 272 3.53 11.95 -15.21
CA LEU A 272 3.97 11.49 -16.53
C LEU A 272 5.47 11.58 -16.74
N SER A 273 6.15 12.54 -16.09
CA SER A 273 7.61 12.69 -16.19
C SER A 273 8.41 11.46 -15.72
N PHE A 274 7.76 10.55 -14.98
CA PHE A 274 8.36 9.29 -14.53
C PHE A 274 8.17 8.12 -15.50
N LEU A 275 7.28 8.23 -16.50
CA LEU A 275 7.06 7.18 -17.50
C LEU A 275 8.11 7.15 -18.62
N ASP A 276 8.62 8.32 -19.00
CA ASP A 276 9.55 8.49 -20.11
C ASP A 276 11.02 8.24 -19.73
N GLN A 277 11.28 7.82 -18.49
CA GLN A 277 12.61 7.56 -17.98
C GLN A 277 12.89 6.04 -17.96
N VAL A 278 14.00 5.65 -18.62
CA VAL A 278 14.65 4.32 -18.65
C VAL A 278 14.77 3.75 -17.21
N PRO A 279 14.70 2.41 -16.97
CA PRO A 279 14.13 1.82 -15.75
C PRO A 279 14.60 2.42 -14.42
N THR A 280 13.65 2.46 -13.48
CA THR A 280 13.59 3.10 -12.15
C THR A 280 14.83 3.07 -11.25
N TRP A 281 15.90 2.34 -11.58
CA TRP A 281 17.15 2.33 -10.82
C TRP A 281 17.96 3.64 -10.97
N ASP A 282 17.83 4.38 -12.08
CA ASP A 282 18.56 5.64 -12.33
C ASP A 282 17.81 6.91 -11.89
N LEU A 283 16.47 6.88 -11.81
CA LEU A 283 15.59 8.00 -11.42
C LEU A 283 16.01 8.63 -10.08
N PHE A 284 16.19 7.76 -9.08
CA PHE A 284 16.22 8.17 -7.66
C PHE A 284 17.63 8.41 -7.12
N ALA A 285 18.65 7.92 -7.83
CA ALA A 285 20.05 8.24 -7.56
C ALA A 285 20.35 9.73 -7.82
N ASN A 286 19.63 10.37 -8.75
CA ASN A 286 19.80 11.77 -9.09
C ASN A 286 19.11 12.73 -8.09
N LEU A 287 17.94 12.36 -7.57
CA LEU A 287 17.24 13.11 -6.51
C LEU A 287 18.01 13.10 -5.18
N THR A 288 18.63 11.97 -4.84
CA THR A 288 19.54 11.90 -3.68
C THR A 288 20.82 12.72 -3.87
N ARG A 289 21.33 12.87 -5.10
CA ARG A 289 22.47 13.76 -5.39
C ARG A 289 22.10 15.25 -5.36
N GLN A 290 20.92 15.63 -5.85
CA GLN A 290 20.48 17.04 -5.80
C GLN A 290 20.21 17.53 -4.37
N GLY A 291 19.81 16.63 -3.45
CA GLY A 291 19.73 16.94 -2.02
C GLY A 291 21.08 17.07 -1.30
N GLN A 292 22.18 16.64 -1.93
CA GLN A 292 23.54 16.73 -1.38
C GLN A 292 24.38 17.86 -1.99
N SER A 293 23.92 18.54 -3.05
CA SER A 293 24.68 19.61 -3.72
C SER A 293 24.61 20.99 -3.04
N SER A 294 24.05 21.09 -1.84
CA SER A 294 24.04 22.31 -1.01
C SER A 294 25.00 22.21 0.18
N GLY A 295 26.25 21.86 -0.10
CA GLY A 295 27.38 21.91 0.83
C GLY A 295 28.67 22.29 0.08
N PRO A 296 29.61 23.03 0.69
CA PRO A 296 30.71 23.64 -0.03
C PRO A 296 31.67 22.60 -0.60
N LEU A 297 32.02 22.80 -1.87
CA LEU A 297 33.00 22.05 -2.65
C LEU A 297 34.31 21.89 -1.86
N THR A 298 34.71 20.65 -1.60
CA THR A 298 36.11 20.28 -1.41
C THR A 298 36.42 19.07 -2.27
N ASP A 299 37.37 19.27 -3.18
CA ASP A 299 37.97 18.25 -4.04
C ASP A 299 38.47 17.05 -3.25
N THR A 300 38.22 15.83 -3.74
CA THR A 300 39.24 14.78 -3.86
C THR A 300 38.76 13.63 -4.73
N SER A 301 39.62 13.21 -5.64
CA SER A 301 39.40 12.22 -6.69
C SER A 301 39.42 10.77 -6.21
N SER A 302 38.51 9.97 -6.80
CA SER A 302 38.59 8.53 -7.16
C SER A 302 39.13 7.48 -6.18
N THR A 303 38.30 6.46 -5.88
CA THR A 303 38.51 5.08 -6.38
C THR A 303 37.30 4.18 -6.03
N LEU A 304 36.73 3.54 -7.05
CA LEU A 304 35.69 2.51 -6.93
C LEU A 304 36.27 1.23 -6.28
N ARG A 305 35.67 0.76 -5.18
CA ARG A 305 35.81 -0.63 -4.70
C ARG A 305 34.42 -1.26 -4.52
N GLN A 306 34.31 -2.48 -5.03
CA GLN A 306 33.13 -3.35 -4.92
C GLN A 306 32.81 -3.72 -3.46
N PRO A 307 31.55 -4.04 -3.10
CA PRO A 307 31.19 -4.36 -1.73
C PRO A 307 31.67 -5.76 -1.35
N THR A 308 32.48 -5.84 -0.30
CA THR A 308 32.87 -7.10 0.36
C THR A 308 31.88 -7.40 1.49
N VAL A 309 31.49 -8.66 1.61
CA VAL A 309 30.60 -9.24 2.63
C VAL A 309 31.11 -8.92 4.05
N ILE A 310 30.25 -8.35 4.89
CA ILE A 310 30.54 -8.09 6.32
C ILE A 310 29.98 -9.26 7.15
N PRO A 311 30.77 -9.95 8.00
CA PRO A 311 30.26 -11.00 8.87
C PRO A 311 29.59 -10.43 10.13
N GLN A 312 28.56 -11.15 10.60
CA GLN A 312 27.79 -10.89 11.82
C GLN A 312 28.69 -10.91 13.07
N GLN A 313 28.51 -9.92 13.96
CA GLN A 313 29.03 -9.96 15.34
C GLN A 313 27.88 -10.03 16.35
N GLU A 314 28.00 -10.98 17.29
CA GLU A 314 27.12 -11.19 18.45
C GLU A 314 27.27 -10.09 19.52
N PRO A 315 26.24 -9.87 20.38
CA PRO A 315 26.21 -8.74 21.32
C PRO A 315 26.86 -9.06 22.67
N THR A 316 27.52 -8.05 23.26
CA THR A 316 27.95 -8.00 24.68
C THR A 316 27.15 -6.93 25.45
N PRO A 317 27.00 -7.04 26.79
CA PRO A 317 25.87 -6.46 27.53
C PRO A 317 26.11 -5.06 28.13
N MET A 318 24.98 -4.47 28.53
CA MET A 318 24.73 -3.09 28.98
C MET A 318 25.56 -2.57 30.16
N GLY A 319 25.83 -1.25 30.11
CA GLY A 319 26.12 -0.40 31.26
C GLY A 319 25.08 0.74 31.35
N SER A 320 24.50 0.91 32.54
CA SER A 320 23.43 1.86 32.86
C SER A 320 23.93 3.31 33.03
N SER A 321 23.18 4.29 32.49
CA SER A 321 22.99 5.57 33.17
C SER A 321 21.62 6.17 32.80
N ALA A 322 20.88 6.57 33.82
CA ALA A 322 19.58 7.21 33.71
C ALA A 322 19.75 8.73 33.69
N SER A 323 19.03 9.41 32.79
CA SER A 323 18.73 10.83 32.95
C SER A 323 17.30 11.09 32.48
N HIS A 324 16.46 11.53 33.40
CA HIS A 324 15.09 11.96 33.17
C HIS A 324 15.04 13.17 32.23
N GLY A 325 14.27 13.04 31.16
CA GLY A 325 13.77 14.13 30.32
C GLY A 325 12.33 13.82 29.94
N GLU A 326 11.43 14.77 30.19
CA GLU A 326 9.98 14.66 30.01
C GLU A 326 9.58 14.15 28.62
N ALA A 327 8.67 13.17 28.61
CA ALA A 327 8.09 12.62 27.40
C ALA A 327 6.99 13.56 26.84
N PRO A 328 6.98 13.86 25.53
CA PRO A 328 5.81 14.47 24.91
C PRO A 328 4.65 13.47 24.86
N GLN A 329 3.45 13.98 25.12
CA GLN A 329 2.18 13.24 25.17
C GLN A 329 1.94 12.39 23.90
N PRO A 330 1.44 11.14 24.01
CA PRO A 330 1.16 10.30 22.86
C PRO A 330 -0.04 10.81 22.07
N PHE A 331 0.13 10.93 20.75
CA PHE A 331 -0.89 11.35 19.79
C PHE A 331 -2.02 10.29 19.69
N SER A 332 -3.25 10.70 19.99
CA SER A 332 -4.45 9.89 19.83
C SER A 332 -4.83 9.78 18.34
N LEU A 333 -4.63 8.61 17.74
CA LEU A 333 -5.24 8.23 16.46
C LEU A 333 -6.75 8.06 16.67
N GLN A 334 -7.49 9.17 16.64
CA GLN A 334 -8.94 9.13 16.48
C GLN A 334 -9.23 8.74 15.03
N LEU A 335 -9.47 7.44 14.80
CA LEU A 335 -10.28 6.98 13.68
C LEU A 335 -11.67 7.58 13.92
N GLN A 336 -11.96 8.76 13.36
CA GLN A 336 -13.31 9.29 13.39
C GLN A 336 -14.18 8.33 12.58
N GLY A 337 -15.01 7.56 13.28
CA GLY A 337 -15.96 6.64 12.69
C GLY A 337 -16.90 7.38 11.77
N THR A 338 -16.70 7.23 10.47
CA THR A 338 -17.70 7.58 9.47
C THR A 338 -18.87 6.63 9.65
N LYS A 339 -20.03 7.16 10.05
CA LYS A 339 -21.27 6.39 10.20
C LYS A 339 -21.70 5.87 8.83
N TYR A 340 -21.34 4.63 8.50
CA TYR A 340 -22.00 3.89 7.43
C TYR A 340 -23.11 3.03 8.05
N ALA A 341 -24.33 3.52 7.96
CA ALA A 341 -25.52 2.71 8.21
C ALA A 341 -25.68 1.74 7.04
N VAL A 342 -25.48 0.45 7.29
CA VAL A 342 -25.86 -0.61 6.35
C VAL A 342 -27.38 -0.72 6.37
N GLN A 343 -28.03 -0.22 5.32
CA GLN A 343 -29.43 -0.49 5.05
C GLN A 343 -29.53 -1.90 4.45
N MET A 344 -29.67 -2.92 5.30
CA MET A 344 -30.09 -4.25 4.86
C MET A 344 -31.54 -4.15 4.41
N GLY A 345 -31.77 -4.14 3.10
CA GLY A 345 -33.10 -4.29 2.52
C GLY A 345 -33.61 -5.71 2.78
N SER A 346 -34.60 -5.86 3.66
CA SER A 346 -35.45 -7.05 3.69
C SER A 346 -36.35 -7.01 2.46
N ALA A 347 -36.06 -7.86 1.48
CA ALA A 347 -37.04 -8.15 0.44
C ALA A 347 -38.24 -8.86 1.09
N VAL A 348 -39.40 -8.32 0.77
CA VAL A 348 -40.72 -8.71 1.24
C VAL A 348 -41.06 -10.10 0.73
N ASP A 349 -41.60 -10.91 1.64
CA ASP A 349 -42.23 -12.20 1.42
C ASP A 349 -43.45 -12.00 0.51
N GLU A 350 -43.35 -12.39 -0.77
CA GLU A 350 -44.46 -12.34 -1.72
C GLU A 350 -45.19 -13.69 -1.66
N GLN A 351 -46.41 -13.63 -1.11
CA GLN A 351 -47.34 -14.74 -0.96
C GLN A 351 -47.65 -15.37 -2.33
N VAL A 352 -47.43 -16.68 -2.44
CA VAL A 352 -47.99 -17.53 -3.49
C VAL A 352 -49.45 -17.86 -3.11
N PRO A 353 -50.44 -17.69 -4.00
CA PRO A 353 -51.78 -18.20 -3.75
C PRO A 353 -51.85 -19.68 -4.18
N ASP A 354 -52.42 -20.52 -3.30
CA ASP A 354 -52.85 -21.87 -3.63
C ASP A 354 -54.01 -21.82 -4.63
N GLU A 355 -53.87 -22.49 -5.78
CA GLU A 355 -54.98 -22.96 -6.60
C GLU A 355 -55.02 -24.50 -6.55
N ASP A 356 -56.25 -24.98 -6.31
CA ASP A 356 -56.82 -26.35 -6.38
C ASP A 356 -56.59 -27.37 -5.25
#